data_AF-N4VPI2-F1
#
_entry.id   AF-N4VPI2-F1
#
_cell.length_a   1.000
_cell.length_b   1.000
_cell.length_c   1.000
_cell.angle_alpha   90.00
_cell.angle_beta   90.00
_cell.angle_gamma   90.00
#
_symmetry.space_group_name_H-M   'P 1'
#
loop_
_entity.id
_entity.type
_entity.pdbx_description
1 polymer ?
#
loop_
_entity_poly.entity_id
_entity_poly.type
_entity_poly.pdbx_seq_one_letter_code
_entity_poly.pdbx_strand_id
1 'polypeptide(L)'
;MNRRKIKPTHVERALYGDGSMVSLQNVVDEPGSGKFGALSYWEHTQPLLRDRTYSQGEKIHVAAFQCHEAAQIVEKGARNLSITHAIEPFSLPPFTPRLALAVRGSAKASCATSAVEIVPV
;
A
#
# COMPACT_ATOMS: atom_id res chain seq x y z
N MET A 1 12.17 -11.50 -0.06
CA MET A 1 12.17 -10.25 -0.87
C MET A 1 12.23 -9.07 0.09
N ASN A 2 13.12 -8.09 -0.10
CA ASN A 2 13.16 -6.87 0.71
C ASN A 2 12.89 -5.65 -0.19
N ARG A 3 11.77 -4.97 0.04
CA ARG A 3 11.28 -3.85 -0.78
C ARG A 3 11.56 -2.52 -0.10
N ARG A 4 12.14 -1.58 -0.84
CA ARG A 4 12.33 -0.18 -0.40
C ARG A 4 11.33 0.73 -1.08
N LYS A 5 10.85 1.74 -0.36
CA LYS A 5 10.01 2.82 -0.91
C LYS A 5 10.71 3.44 -2.13
N ILE A 6 10.01 3.58 -3.26
CA ILE A 6 10.61 4.04 -4.52
C ILE A 6 11.05 5.48 -4.42
N LYS A 7 10.15 6.35 -3.94
CA LYS A 7 10.42 7.76 -3.69
C LYS A 7 9.96 8.12 -2.29
N PRO A 8 10.90 8.39 -1.36
CA PRO A 8 10.56 8.91 -0.03
C PRO A 8 9.82 10.24 -0.12
N THR A 9 8.96 10.51 0.86
CA THR A 9 8.07 11.68 0.85
C THR A 9 8.48 12.74 1.85
N HIS A 10 8.53 14.00 1.40
CA HIS A 10 8.84 15.16 2.26
C HIS A 10 10.14 14.94 3.06
N VAL A 11 10.09 15.07 4.39
CA VAL A 11 11.21 14.91 5.33
C VAL A 11 11.89 13.54 5.21
N GLU A 12 11.19 12.50 4.81
CA GLU A 12 11.79 11.18 4.60
C GLU A 12 12.92 11.21 3.56
N ARG A 13 12.92 12.14 2.60
CA ARG A 13 13.99 12.27 1.60
C ARG A 13 15.33 12.70 2.20
N ALA A 14 15.31 13.36 3.35
CA ALA A 14 16.54 13.74 4.06
C ALA A 14 17.15 12.55 4.82
N LEU A 15 16.33 11.54 5.14
CA LEU A 15 16.72 10.39 5.99
C LEU A 15 16.93 9.11 5.18
N TYR A 16 16.15 8.91 4.12
CA TYR A 16 16.12 7.68 3.34
C TYR A 16 16.47 7.94 1.87
N GLY A 17 17.19 6.98 1.28
CA GLY A 17 17.48 6.96 -0.15
C GLY A 17 16.32 6.41 -0.98
N ASP A 18 16.42 6.62 -2.29
CA ASP A 18 15.45 6.12 -3.27
C ASP A 18 15.50 4.59 -3.41
N GLY A 19 14.36 4.02 -3.81
CA GLY A 19 14.24 2.62 -4.19
C GLY A 19 14.73 2.37 -5.62
N SER A 20 15.25 1.16 -5.84
CA SER A 20 15.70 0.68 -7.16
C SER A 20 14.58 -0.03 -7.92
N MET A 21 14.78 -0.30 -9.22
CA MET A 21 13.84 -1.04 -10.06
C MET A 21 13.42 -2.41 -9.47
N VAL A 22 14.30 -3.07 -8.72
CA VAL A 22 13.99 -4.34 -8.02
C VAL A 22 12.84 -4.18 -7.02
N SER A 23 12.68 -2.99 -6.41
CA SER A 23 11.57 -2.68 -5.49
C SER A 23 10.21 -2.57 -6.19
N LEU A 24 10.18 -2.54 -7.53
CA LEU A 24 8.93 -2.57 -8.30
C LEU A 24 8.29 -3.96 -8.29
N GLN A 25 9.04 -5.02 -8.00
CA GLN A 25 8.51 -6.36 -7.77
C GLN A 25 8.00 -6.41 -6.32
N ASN A 26 6.76 -5.98 -6.14
CA ASN A 26 6.16 -5.79 -4.82
C ASN A 26 5.10 -6.84 -4.48
N VAL A 27 4.83 -7.78 -5.39
CA VAL A 27 3.92 -8.90 -5.16
C VAL A 27 4.71 -10.15 -4.78
N VAL A 28 4.30 -10.77 -3.68
CA VAL A 28 4.80 -12.06 -3.17
C VAL A 28 3.69 -13.09 -3.34
N ASP A 29 4.04 -14.25 -3.87
CA ASP A 29 3.13 -15.39 -3.98
C ASP A 29 3.35 -16.31 -2.78
N GLU A 30 2.32 -16.47 -1.95
CA GLU A 30 2.37 -17.34 -0.78
C GLU A 30 1.48 -18.57 -1.04
N PRO A 31 2.05 -19.79 -1.02
CA PRO A 31 1.32 -21.00 -1.35
C PRO A 31 0.16 -21.21 -0.36
N GLY A 32 -1.06 -21.26 -0.89
CA GLY A 32 -2.30 -21.49 -0.13
C GLY A 32 -3.08 -20.22 0.25
N SER A 33 -2.46 -19.04 0.26
CA SER A 33 -3.10 -17.77 0.64
C SER A 33 -3.15 -16.73 -0.49
N GLY A 34 -2.39 -16.95 -1.56
CA GLY A 34 -2.46 -16.19 -2.81
C GLY A 34 -1.39 -15.11 -2.93
N LYS A 35 -1.61 -14.19 -3.87
CA LYS A 35 -0.66 -13.12 -4.19
C LYS A 35 -0.91 -11.88 -3.33
N PHE A 36 0.09 -11.51 -2.53
CA PHE A 36 0.07 -10.32 -1.68
C PHE A 36 0.95 -9.25 -2.28
N GLY A 37 0.44 -8.04 -2.44
CA GLY A 37 1.29 -6.89 -2.72
C GLY A 37 1.23 -5.88 -1.58
N ALA A 38 2.21 -4.99 -1.58
CA ALA A 38 2.30 -3.96 -0.56
C ALA A 38 2.82 -2.65 -1.15
N LEU A 39 2.21 -1.55 -0.71
CA LEU A 39 2.64 -0.18 -0.99
C LEU A 39 2.66 0.63 0.31
N SER A 40 3.52 1.64 0.39
CA SER A 40 3.73 2.42 1.60
C SER A 40 3.31 3.87 1.41
N TYR A 41 2.40 4.33 2.27
CA TYR A 41 1.98 5.72 2.42
C TYR A 41 1.61 6.36 1.08
N TRP A 42 2.17 7.51 0.73
CA TRP A 42 1.87 8.18 -0.55
C TRP A 42 2.41 7.48 -1.80
N GLU A 43 2.93 6.26 -1.75
CA GLU A 43 3.17 5.50 -3.00
C GLU A 43 1.87 5.16 -3.73
N HIS A 44 0.74 5.11 -3.00
CA HIS A 44 -0.59 4.89 -3.57
C HIS A 44 -1.09 6.06 -4.42
N THR A 45 -0.48 7.25 -4.36
CA THR A 45 -0.86 8.36 -5.25
C THR A 45 -0.19 8.28 -6.61
N GLN A 46 0.81 7.42 -6.77
CA GLN A 46 1.52 7.26 -8.03
C GLN A 46 0.80 6.21 -8.89
N PRO A 47 0.08 6.60 -9.96
CA PRO A 47 -0.71 5.66 -10.76
C PRO A 47 0.17 4.57 -11.37
N LEU A 48 1.37 4.93 -11.86
CA LEU A 48 2.31 3.98 -12.46
C LEU A 48 2.76 2.86 -11.50
N LEU A 49 2.91 3.17 -10.20
CA LEU A 49 3.27 2.14 -9.21
C LEU A 49 2.09 1.21 -8.92
N ARG A 50 0.88 1.76 -8.86
CA ARG A 50 -0.34 0.96 -8.70
C ARG A 50 -0.55 0.05 -9.91
N ASP A 51 -0.45 0.57 -11.12
CA ASP A 51 -0.56 -0.20 -12.36
C ASP A 51 0.49 -1.31 -12.44
N ARG A 52 1.71 -1.03 -12.01
CA ARG A 52 2.76 -2.06 -11.93
C ARG A 52 2.40 -3.18 -10.96
N THR A 53 1.80 -2.84 -9.82
CA THR A 53 1.31 -3.81 -8.83
C THR A 53 0.14 -4.62 -9.40
N TYR A 54 -0.77 -3.95 -10.12
CA TYR A 54 -1.89 -4.59 -10.79
C TYR A 54 -1.45 -5.63 -11.82
N SER A 55 -0.45 -5.28 -12.64
CA SER A 55 0.12 -6.16 -13.66
C SER A 55 0.76 -7.44 -13.09
N GLN A 56 1.16 -7.43 -11.82
CA GLN A 56 1.75 -8.60 -11.15
C GLN A 56 0.69 -9.58 -10.63
N GLY A 57 -0.60 -9.22 -10.70
CA GLY A 57 -1.72 -10.10 -10.36
C GLY A 57 -1.95 -10.26 -8.86
N GLU A 58 -1.63 -9.23 -8.07
CA GLU A 58 -1.98 -9.16 -6.64
C GLU A 58 -3.46 -9.48 -6.38
N LYS A 59 -3.78 -10.28 -5.36
CA LYS A 59 -5.15 -10.53 -4.90
C LYS A 59 -5.49 -9.79 -3.62
N ILE A 60 -4.49 -9.65 -2.74
CA ILE A 60 -4.62 -9.01 -1.44
C ILE A 60 -3.60 -7.87 -1.37
N HIS A 61 -4.08 -6.66 -1.13
CA HIS A 61 -3.24 -5.47 -1.07
C HIS A 61 -3.01 -4.98 0.35
N VAL A 62 -1.76 -4.87 0.77
CA VAL A 62 -1.39 -4.35 2.09
C VAL A 62 -0.95 -2.89 1.97
N ALA A 63 -1.84 -1.98 2.39
CA ALA A 63 -1.58 -0.56 2.39
C ALA A 63 -1.10 -0.08 3.76
N ALA A 64 0.17 0.29 3.89
CA ALA A 64 0.73 0.77 5.16
C ALA A 64 0.75 2.30 5.21
N PHE A 65 0.03 2.92 6.15
CA PHE A 65 0.06 4.37 6.36
C PHE A 65 0.56 4.72 7.77
N GLN A 66 1.41 5.74 7.85
CA GLN A 66 1.77 6.38 9.12
C GLN A 66 0.83 7.57 9.33
N CYS A 67 -0.03 7.48 10.33
CA CYS A 67 -0.86 8.60 10.76
C CYS A 67 -0.25 9.19 12.04
N HIS A 68 0.29 10.40 11.96
CA HIS A 68 0.51 11.20 13.15
C HIS A 68 -0.84 11.74 13.65
N GLU A 69 -1.01 11.75 14.97
CA GLU A 69 -2.25 11.99 15.72
C GLU A 69 -2.98 13.31 15.40
N ALA A 70 -2.38 14.24 14.64
CA ALA A 70 -2.86 15.61 14.47
C ALA A 70 -3.51 15.94 13.11
N ALA A 71 -3.59 15.04 12.14
CA ALA A 71 -4.11 15.38 10.80
C ALA A 71 -5.21 14.44 10.30
N GLN A 72 -6.48 14.73 10.65
CA GLN A 72 -7.66 14.04 10.10
C GLN A 72 -7.68 13.99 8.56
N ILE A 73 -7.07 14.97 7.91
CA ILE A 73 -6.92 15.03 6.45
C ILE A 73 -6.09 13.86 5.94
N VAL A 74 -5.02 13.49 6.65
CA VAL A 74 -4.16 12.35 6.30
C VAL A 74 -4.91 11.04 6.46
N GLU A 75 -5.70 10.90 7.53
CA GLU A 75 -6.52 9.71 7.75
C GLU A 75 -7.58 9.52 6.66
N LYS A 76 -8.33 10.58 6.34
CA LYS A 76 -9.32 10.55 5.26
C LYS A 76 -8.66 10.29 3.90
N GLY A 77 -7.51 10.90 3.64
CA GLY A 77 -6.73 10.68 2.43
C GLY A 77 -6.25 9.23 2.31
N ALA A 78 -5.70 8.66 3.38
CA ALA A 78 -5.25 7.27 3.42
C ALA A 78 -6.41 6.30 3.12
N ARG A 79 -7.57 6.52 3.74
CA ARG A 79 -8.79 5.74 3.49
C ARG A 79 -9.26 5.85 2.04
N ASN A 80 -9.29 7.06 1.50
CA ASN A 80 -9.70 7.26 0.11
C ASN A 80 -8.74 6.56 -0.86
N LEU A 81 -7.43 6.65 -0.62
CA LEU A 81 -6.44 5.99 -1.47
C LEU A 81 -6.52 4.47 -1.40
N SER A 82 -6.78 3.88 -0.23
CA SER A 82 -6.97 2.43 -0.12
C SER A 82 -8.24 1.96 -0.84
N ILE A 83 -9.34 2.72 -0.72
CA ILE A 83 -10.58 2.46 -1.46
C ILE A 83 -10.34 2.57 -2.98
N THR A 84 -9.70 3.64 -3.43
CA THR A 84 -9.38 3.83 -4.86
C THR A 84 -8.52 2.68 -5.39
N HIS A 85 -7.52 2.25 -4.62
CA HIS A 85 -6.66 1.14 -5.02
C HIS A 85 -7.42 -0.19 -5.16
N ALA A 86 -8.50 -0.38 -4.39
CA ALA A 86 -9.36 -1.56 -4.47
C ALA A 86 -10.31 -1.51 -5.69
N ILE A 87 -10.80 -0.33 -6.06
CA ILE A 87 -11.80 -0.15 -7.13
C ILE A 87 -11.15 -0.04 -8.52
N GLU A 88 -10.02 0.68 -8.66
CA GLU A 88 -9.35 0.91 -9.95
C GLU A 88 -9.09 -0.35 -10.81
N PRO A 89 -8.60 -1.49 -10.26
CA PRO A 89 -8.32 -2.67 -11.08
C PRO A 89 -9.59 -3.30 -11.67
N PHE A 90 -10.80 -2.91 -11.23
CA PHE A 90 -12.04 -3.29 -11.90
C PHE A 90 -12.13 -2.76 -13.34
N SER A 91 -11.39 -1.69 -13.67
CA SER A 91 -11.35 -1.14 -15.03
C SER A 91 -10.32 -1.82 -15.95
N LEU A 92 -9.43 -2.65 -15.40
CA LEU A 92 -8.31 -3.26 -16.12
C LEU A 92 -8.49 -4.78 -16.24
N PRO A 93 -8.31 -5.38 -17.44
CA PRO A 93 -8.30 -6.83 -17.57
C PRO A 93 -7.06 -7.43 -16.87
N PRO A 94 -7.17 -8.55 -16.14
CA PRO A 94 -8.36 -9.35 -15.85
C PRO A 94 -9.20 -8.80 -14.68
N PHE A 95 -10.51 -8.65 -14.90
CA PHE A 95 -11.55 -8.26 -13.92
C PHE A 95 -11.59 -9.20 -12.72
N THR A 96 -10.67 -9.02 -11.78
CA THR A 96 -10.55 -9.83 -10.58
C THR A 96 -10.86 -8.94 -9.38
N PRO A 97 -11.90 -9.25 -8.58
CA PRO A 97 -12.14 -8.52 -7.34
C PRO A 97 -10.95 -8.76 -6.41
N ARG A 98 -10.41 -7.70 -5.82
CA ARG A 98 -9.22 -7.73 -4.95
C ARG A 98 -9.57 -7.17 -3.59
N LEU A 99 -9.03 -7.79 -2.54
CA LEU A 99 -9.22 -7.34 -1.17
C LEU A 99 -8.13 -6.33 -0.83
N ALA A 100 -8.49 -5.12 -0.41
CA ALA A 100 -7.53 -4.16 0.13
C ALA A 100 -7.53 -4.22 1.66
N LEU A 101 -6.37 -4.57 2.20
CA LEU A 101 -6.04 -4.59 3.61
C LEU A 101 -5.27 -3.31 3.98
N ALA A 102 -5.92 -2.35 4.62
CA ALA A 102 -5.24 -1.16 5.12
C ALA A 102 -4.68 -1.42 6.52
N VAL A 103 -3.35 -1.39 6.66
CA VAL A 103 -2.64 -1.52 7.93
C VAL A 103 -2.28 -0.12 8.44
N ARG A 104 -2.97 0.33 9.48
CA ARG A 104 -2.68 1.62 10.12
C ARG A 104 -1.64 1.46 11.23
N GLY A 105 -0.48 2.09 11.09
CA GLY A 105 0.51 2.15 12.17
C GLY A 105 0.25 3.34 13.09
N SER A 106 0.01 3.10 14.38
CA SER A 106 -0.10 4.16 15.40
C SER A 106 1.28 4.47 15.98
N ALA A 107 1.61 5.77 16.13
CA ALA A 107 2.86 6.27 16.69
C ALA A 107 2.96 6.16 18.23
N LYS A 108 2.34 5.16 18.86
CA LYS A 108 2.66 4.79 20.25
C LYS A 108 3.76 3.74 20.22
N ALA A 109 4.98 4.17 20.54
CA ALA A 109 6.14 3.33 20.80
C ALA A 109 5.87 2.39 21.98
N SER A 110 5.21 1.25 21.73
CA SER A 110 5.31 -0.05 22.44
C SER A 110 4.18 -1.01 22.05
N CYS A 111 3.14 -0.57 21.32
CA CYS A 111 1.98 -1.41 21.04
C CYS A 111 1.80 -1.58 19.53
N ALA A 112 2.08 -2.79 19.05
CA ALA A 112 1.84 -3.29 17.70
C ALA A 112 0.33 -3.40 17.40
N THR A 113 -0.46 -2.37 17.67
CA THR A 113 -1.87 -2.32 17.26
C THR A 113 -1.95 -1.68 15.89
N SER A 114 -1.48 -2.44 14.89
CA SER A 114 -1.92 -2.23 13.53
C SER A 114 -3.43 -2.43 13.47
N ALA A 115 -4.20 -1.35 13.34
CA ALA A 115 -5.61 -1.51 12.99
C ALA A 115 -5.65 -1.98 11.53
N VAL A 116 -5.95 -3.26 11.35
CA VAL A 116 -6.16 -3.89 10.06
C VAL A 116 -7.60 -3.61 9.65
N GLU A 117 -7.80 -2.59 8.82
CA GLU A 117 -9.10 -2.34 8.21
C GLU A 117 -9.15 -3.13 6.91
N ILE A 118 -9.90 -4.24 6.94
CA ILE A 118 -10.33 -4.90 5.71
C ILE A 118 -11.37 -3.97 5.10
N VAL A 119 -11.08 -3.43 3.92
CA VAL A 119 -12.07 -2.71 3.14
C VAL A 119 -12.68 -3.73 2.17
N PRO A 120 -13.83 -4.34 2.49
CA PRO A 120 -14.57 -5.09 1.49
C PRO A 120 -15.10 -4.09 0.46
N VAL A 121 -14.85 -4.36 -0.82
CA VAL A 121 -15.66 -3.78 -1.91
C VAL A 121 -16.93 -4.61 -2.04
#